data_AF-A0AAW9IJC2-F1
#
_entry.id   AF-A0AAW9IJC2-F1
#
_cell.length_a   1.000
_cell.length_b   1.000
_cell.length_c   1.000
_cell.angle_alpha   90.00
_cell.angle_beta   90.00
_cell.angle_gamma   90.00
#
_symmetry.space_group_name_H-M   'P 1'
#
loop_
_entity.id
_entity.type
_entity.pdbx_description
1 polymer ?
#
loop_
_entity_poly.entity_id
_entity_poly.type
_entity_poly.pdbx_seq_one_letter_code
_entity_poly.pdbx_strand_id
1 'polypeptide(L)' 'MKKLKNIGNKLAPIVFIIILLVLWQCIVTIGGIEKYIMPAPTDVMQTLVKDFKVMI' A
#
# COMPACT_ATOMS: atom_id res chain seq x y z
N MET A 1 -2.22 -34.98 -15.02
CA MET A 1 -1.62 -33.79 -14.38
C MET A 1 -2.37 -32.55 -14.87
N LYS A 2 -3.43 -32.14 -14.17
CA LYS A 2 -4.28 -31.01 -14.60
C LYS A 2 -3.53 -29.71 -14.34
N LYS A 3 -3.23 -28.97 -15.41
CA LYS A 3 -2.79 -27.57 -15.33
C LYS A 3 -3.84 -26.78 -14.54
N LEU A 4 -3.56 -26.52 -13.27
CA LEU A 4 -4.10 -25.40 -12.49
C LEU A 4 -3.25 -24.15 -12.80
N LYS A 5 -2.96 -23.86 -14.07
CA LYS A 5 -3.52 -22.70 -14.78
C LYS A 5 -3.72 -21.45 -13.89
N ASN A 6 -2.62 -20.96 -13.34
CA ASN A 6 -2.11 -19.58 -13.44
C ASN A 6 -2.96 -18.39 -12.93
N ILE A 7 -4.20 -18.60 -12.49
CA ILE A 7 -5.15 -17.52 -12.11
C ILE A 7 -5.73 -17.75 -10.70
N GLY A 8 -5.49 -18.91 -10.10
CA GLY A 8 -6.05 -19.36 -8.83
C GLY A 8 -5.71 -18.53 -7.60
N ASN A 9 -4.89 -17.46 -7.69
CA ASN A 9 -4.96 -16.45 -6.64
C ASN A 9 -4.41 -15.08 -7.06
N LYS A 10 -4.84 -14.43 -8.15
CA LYS A 10 -4.54 -12.99 -8.33
C LYS A 10 -5.15 -12.12 -7.22
N LEU A 11 -6.18 -12.64 -6.56
CA LEU A 11 -6.81 -12.02 -5.40
C LEU A 11 -5.87 -12.03 -4.18
N ALA A 12 -5.15 -13.12 -3.90
CA ALA A 12 -4.23 -13.18 -2.75
C ALA A 12 -3.13 -12.11 -2.72
N PRO A 13 -2.34 -11.83 -3.77
CA PRO A 13 -1.34 -10.79 -3.72
C PRO A 13 -1.99 -9.41 -3.53
N ILE A 14 -3.19 -9.17 -4.09
CA ILE A 14 -3.94 -7.92 -3.88
C ILE A 14 -4.36 -7.80 -2.40
N VAL A 15 -4.99 -8.85 -1.86
CA VAL A 15 -5.43 -8.88 -0.45
C VAL A 15 -4.24 -8.77 0.49
N PHE A 16 -3.13 -9.44 0.18
CA PHE A 16 -1.89 -9.34 0.95
C PHE A 16 -1.35 -7.91 0.96
N ILE A 17 -1.30 -7.22 -0.20
CA ILE A 17 -0.88 -5.82 -0.27
C ILE A 17 -1.81 -4.93 0.54
N ILE A 18 -3.13 -5.12 0.45
CA ILE A 18 -4.10 -4.34 1.24
C ILE A 18 -3.86 -4.53 2.73
N ILE A 19 -3.68 -5.77 3.19
CA ILE A 19 -3.39 -6.08 4.60
C ILE A 19 -2.08 -5.41 5.02
N LEU A 20 -1.03 -5.50 4.19
CA LEU A 20 0.26 -4.89 4.47
C LEU A 20 0.14 -3.36 4.60
N LEU A 21 -0.60 -2.69 3.71
CA LEU A 21 -0.85 -1.26 3.77
C LEU A 21 -1.64 -0.85 5.02
N VAL A 22 -2.65 -1.64 5.40
CA VAL A 22 -3.42 -1.40 6.63
C VAL A 22 -2.53 -1.54 7.85
N LEU A 23 -1.73 -2.60 7.93
CA LEU A 23 -0.78 -2.80 9.02
C LEU A 23 0.21 -1.64 9.11
N TRP A 24 0.76 -1.21 7.98
CA TRP A 24 1.67 -0.07 7.94
C TRP A 24 1.01 1.22 8.42
N GLN A 25 -0.19 1.53 7.94
CA GLN A 25 -0.97 2.69 8.41
C GLN A 25 -1.22 2.61 9.92
N CYS A 26 -1.62 1.45 10.44
CA CYS A 26 -1.85 1.24 11.87
C CYS A 26 -0.58 1.45 12.69
N ILE A 27 0.56 0.90 12.28
CA ILE A 27 1.84 1.04 13.01
C ILE A 27 2.26 2.50 13.09
N VAL A 28 2.20 3.24 11.98
CA VAL A 28 2.58 4.67 11.96
C VAL A 28 1.63 5.50 12.82
N THR A 29 0.31 5.25 12.70
CA THR A 29 -0.71 6.05 13.40
C THR A 29 -0.75 5.76 14.90
N ILE A 30 -0.70 4.48 15.31
CA ILE A 30 -0.78 4.06 16.72
C ILE A 30 0.57 4.24 17.41
N GLY A 31 1.66 3.97 16.70
CA GLY A 31 3.02 4.14 17.22
C GLY A 31 3.45 5.60 17.40
N GLY A 32 2.63 6.56 16.97
CA GLY A 32 2.96 7.99 17.03
C GLY A 32 4.22 8.32 16.25
N ILE A 33 4.51 7.55 15.20
CA ILE A 33 5.73 7.73 14.41
C ILE A 33 5.60 9.04 13.64
N GLU A 34 6.59 9.91 13.81
CA GLU A 34 6.60 11.20 13.14
C GLU A 34 6.69 11.02 11.62
N LYS A 35 5.92 11.84 10.89
CA LYS A 35 5.79 11.74 9.42
C LYS A 35 7.12 11.89 8.67
N TYR A 36 8.07 12.63 9.23
CA TYR A 36 9.40 12.80 8.62
C TYR A 36 10.26 11.53 8.75
N ILE A 37 9.96 10.64 9.70
CA ILE A 37 10.64 9.35 9.88
C ILE A 37 9.99 8.32 8.96
N MET A 38 8.66 8.20 9.03
CA MET A 38 7.90 7.27 8.22
C MET A 38 6.53 7.86 7.90
N PRO A 39 6.34 8.36 6.67
CA PRO A 39 5.03 8.84 6.25
C PRO A 39 4.05 7.67 6.18
N ALA A 40 2.78 7.94 6.47
CA ALA A 40 1.74 6.94 6.29
C ALA A 40 1.55 6.63 4.79
N PRO A 41 1.12 5.42 4.42
CA PRO A 41 0.85 5.09 3.01
C PRO A 41 -0.11 6.08 2.34
N THR A 42 -1.06 6.63 3.10
CA THR A 42 -1.99 7.67 2.65
C THR A 42 -1.32 9.00 2.33
N ASP A 43 -0.30 9.41 3.10
CA ASP A 43 0.49 10.62 2.83
C ASP A 43 1.33 10.43 1.55
N VAL A 44 1.90 9.23 1.35
CA VAL A 44 2.65 8.88 0.14
C VAL A 44 1.76 8.97 -1.10
N MET A 45 0.56 8.39 -1.06
CA MET A 45 -0.38 8.44 -2.18
C MET A 45 -0.83 9.87 -2.52
N GLN A 46 -1.11 10.70 -1.50
CA GLN A 46 -1.44 12.11 -1.72
C GLN A 46 -0.29 12.88 -2.38
N THR A 47 0.94 12.63 -1.93
CA THR A 47 2.14 13.27 -2.48
C THR A 47 2.34 12.88 -3.94
N LEU A 48 2.23 11.59 -4.25
CA LEU A 48 2.31 11.09 -5.63
C LEU A 48 1.27 11.78 -6.53
N VAL A 49 -0.01 11.78 -6.15
CA VAL A 49 -1.07 12.42 -6.96
C VAL A 49 -0.82 13.91 -7.15
N LYS A 50 -0.38 14.60 -6.08
CA LYS A 50 -0.05 16.02 -6.13
C LYS A 50 1.12 16.31 -7.07
N ASP A 51 2.19 15.54 -6.97
CA ASP A 51 3.40 15.74 -7.77
C ASP A 51 3.14 15.43 -9.25
N PHE A 52 2.38 14.36 -9.54
CA PHE A 52 1.93 14.08 -10.91
C PHE A 52 1.06 15.21 -11.47
N LYS A 53 0.16 15.79 -10.66
CA LYS A 53 -0.68 16.92 -11.07
C LYS A 53 0.15 18.18 -11.36
N VAL A 54 1.24 18.40 -10.63
CA VAL A 54 2.14 19.55 -10.87
C VAL A 54 2.94 19.37 -12.17
N MET A 55 3.15 18.12 -12.60
CA MET A 55 4.00 17.76 -13.73
C MET A 55 3.24 17.68 -15.08
N ILE A 56 1.91 17.73 -15.06
CA ILE A 56 1.01 17.75 -16.23
C ILE A 56 0.51 19.18 -16.45
#